data_AF-A0A6P2B562-F1
#
_entry.id   AF-A0A6P2B562-F1
#
_cell.length_a   1.000
_cell.length_b   1.000
_cell.length_c   1.000
_cell.angle_alpha   90.00
_cell.angle_beta   90.00
_cell.angle_gamma   90.00
#
_symmetry.space_group_name_H-M   'P 1'
#
loop_
_entity.id
_entity.type
_entity.pdbx_description
1 polymer ?
#
loop_
_entity_poly.entity_id
_entity_poly.type
_entity_poly.pdbx_seq_one_letter_code
_entity_poly.pdbx_strand_id
1 'polypeptide(L)'
;MPTGFSGTTLYALNALKDVLPEVYATQSTKYRGRDDILSQEIPYLGCGWNDVLHFSSVHPAQIRGAVESVGFAWKPMDWFEVDVVALGFSKENSVLYTSPFRQKAIKGISDEDFVPFSLETLAMLNSIPQAAYEYFNHAKAHDQRPVLFNCVPHVLYHGAIDTSGDAVTRITV
;
A
#
# COMPACT_ATOMS: atom_id res chain seq x y z
N MET A 1 -6.82 5.27 -6.42
CA MET A 1 -7.05 4.41 -7.59
C MET A 1 -6.26 4.95 -8.77
N PRO A 2 -5.64 4.10 -9.59
CA PRO A 2 -4.93 4.55 -10.78
C PRO A 2 -5.92 5.12 -11.82
N THR A 3 -5.51 6.19 -12.51
CA THR A 3 -6.24 6.73 -13.66
C THR A 3 -6.38 5.63 -14.72
N GLY A 4 -7.60 5.43 -15.23
CA GLY A 4 -7.87 4.36 -16.20
C GLY A 4 -8.11 2.98 -15.58
N PHE A 5 -8.42 2.90 -14.28
CA PHE A 5 -8.95 1.66 -13.68
C PHE A 5 -10.18 1.18 -14.46
N SER A 6 -10.18 -0.11 -14.83
CA SER A 6 -11.27 -0.78 -15.53
C SER A 6 -11.50 -2.18 -14.97
N GLY A 7 -12.68 -2.74 -15.23
CA GLY A 7 -13.08 -4.04 -14.69
C GLY A 7 -13.54 -3.97 -13.22
N THR A 8 -13.70 -5.14 -12.62
CA THR A 8 -14.23 -5.31 -11.26
C THR A 8 -13.27 -6.04 -10.34
N THR A 9 -12.08 -6.44 -10.78
CA THR A 9 -11.16 -7.24 -9.96
C THR A 9 -9.83 -6.54 -9.75
N LEU A 10 -9.38 -6.50 -8.50
CA LEU A 10 -8.02 -6.12 -8.14
C LEU A 10 -7.11 -7.34 -8.21
N TYR A 11 -6.02 -7.22 -8.96
CA TYR A 11 -4.99 -8.24 -9.09
C TYR A 11 -3.64 -7.73 -8.59
N ALA A 12 -2.87 -8.61 -7.96
CA ALA A 12 -1.46 -8.37 -7.72
C ALA A 12 -0.69 -8.24 -9.04
N LEU A 13 0.48 -7.60 -9.01
CA LEU A 13 1.24 -7.29 -10.22
C LEU A 13 1.59 -8.55 -11.01
N ASN A 14 2.04 -9.62 -10.36
CA ASN A 14 2.40 -10.85 -11.04
C ASN A 14 1.20 -11.55 -11.69
N ALA A 15 0.02 -11.52 -11.07
CA ALA A 15 -1.19 -12.10 -11.65
C ALA A 15 -1.62 -11.40 -12.95
N LEU A 16 -1.31 -10.10 -13.10
CA LEU A 16 -1.58 -9.36 -14.33
C LEU A 16 -0.79 -9.89 -15.54
N LYS A 17 0.34 -10.60 -15.34
CA LYS A 17 1.12 -11.18 -16.44
C LYS A 17 0.27 -12.14 -17.28
N ASP A 18 -0.62 -12.86 -16.62
CA ASP A 18 -1.43 -13.91 -17.25
C ASP A 18 -2.82 -13.39 -17.64
N VAL A 19 -3.41 -12.51 -16.82
CA VAL A 19 -4.79 -12.05 -17.00
C VAL A 19 -4.90 -10.80 -17.90
N LEU A 20 -3.96 -9.85 -17.77
CA LEU A 20 -3.95 -8.57 -18.50
C LEU A 20 -2.51 -8.14 -18.84
N PRO A 21 -1.82 -8.83 -19.77
CA PRO A 21 -0.39 -8.64 -20.03
C PRO A 21 0.00 -7.21 -20.41
N GLU A 22 -0.87 -6.48 -21.09
CA GLU A 22 -0.68 -5.08 -21.47
C GLU A 22 -0.70 -4.13 -20.26
N VAL A 23 -1.55 -4.42 -19.28
CA VAL A 23 -1.60 -3.69 -18.01
C VAL A 23 -0.34 -4.00 -17.21
N TYR A 24 0.08 -5.27 -17.17
CA TYR A 24 1.35 -5.67 -16.54
C TYR A 24 2.55 -4.93 -17.13
N ALA A 25 2.69 -4.88 -18.45
CA ALA A 25 3.80 -4.19 -19.13
C ALA A 25 3.86 -2.70 -18.76
N THR A 26 2.71 -2.05 -18.63
CA THR A 26 2.61 -0.66 -18.21
C THR A 26 2.96 -0.49 -16.74
N GLN A 27 2.33 -1.27 -15.86
CA GLN A 27 2.46 -1.13 -14.40
C GLN A 27 3.84 -1.57 -13.87
N SER A 28 4.50 -2.53 -14.53
CA SER A 28 5.84 -3.00 -14.15
C SER A 28 6.93 -1.95 -14.43
N THR A 29 6.70 -1.01 -15.36
CA THR A 29 7.69 0.02 -15.73
C THR A 29 8.12 0.90 -14.55
N LYS A 30 7.24 1.10 -13.55
CA LYS A 30 7.57 1.86 -12.33
C LYS A 30 8.62 1.20 -11.44
N TYR A 31 8.94 -0.08 -11.68
CA TYR A 31 9.95 -0.83 -10.92
C TYR A 31 11.29 -0.97 -11.64
N ARG A 32 11.45 -0.41 -12.85
CA ARG A 32 12.75 -0.42 -13.54
C ARG A 32 13.83 0.21 -12.65
N GLY A 33 14.92 -0.52 -12.41
CA GLY A 33 16.01 -0.08 -11.53
C GLY A 33 15.72 -0.30 -10.03
N ARG A 34 14.65 -1.01 -9.71
CA ARG A 34 14.25 -1.48 -8.36
C ARG A 34 13.86 -2.96 -8.39
N ASP A 35 14.49 -3.71 -9.29
CA ASP A 35 14.19 -5.12 -9.56
C ASP A 35 14.44 -5.99 -8.31
N ASP A 36 15.33 -5.55 -7.42
CA ASP A 36 15.63 -6.15 -6.12
C ASP A 36 14.44 -6.14 -5.15
N ILE A 37 13.56 -5.14 -5.21
CA ILE A 37 12.34 -5.09 -4.39
C ILE A 37 11.34 -6.15 -4.84
N LEU A 38 11.29 -6.43 -6.16
CA LEU A 38 10.35 -7.38 -6.72
C LEU A 38 10.62 -8.83 -6.35
N SER A 39 11.88 -9.13 -6.00
CA SER A 39 12.32 -10.45 -5.53
C SER A 39 12.28 -10.61 -4.01
N GLN A 40 11.87 -9.58 -3.25
CA GLN A 40 11.80 -9.71 -1.79
C GLN A 40 10.60 -10.56 -1.39
N GLU A 41 10.87 -11.55 -0.55
CA GLU A 41 9.85 -12.39 0.05
C GLU A 41 9.15 -11.61 1.16
N ILE A 42 7.83 -11.81 1.24
CA ILE A 42 7.02 -11.31 2.33
C ILE A 42 6.96 -12.41 3.40
N PRO A 43 7.47 -12.15 4.62
CA PRO A 43 7.33 -13.07 5.74
C PRO A 43 5.88 -13.45 5.98
N TYR A 44 5.66 -14.64 6.55
CA TYR A 44 4.35 -15.24 6.85
C TYR A 44 3.52 -15.69 5.64
N LEU A 45 3.64 -15.03 4.48
CA LEU A 45 2.83 -15.33 3.29
C LEU A 45 3.51 -16.25 2.28
N GLY A 46 4.83 -16.42 2.35
CA GLY A 46 5.57 -17.32 1.44
C GLY A 46 5.45 -16.92 -0.03
N CYS A 47 5.28 -15.62 -0.30
CA CYS A 47 5.15 -15.06 -1.64
C CYS A 47 6.00 -13.79 -1.79
N GLY A 48 6.18 -13.32 -3.02
CA GLY A 48 6.98 -12.13 -3.30
C GLY A 48 6.19 -10.82 -3.15
N TRP A 49 6.91 -9.69 -3.09
CA TRP A 49 6.33 -8.35 -3.02
C TRP A 49 5.29 -8.03 -4.11
N ASN A 50 5.43 -8.67 -5.28
CA ASN A 50 4.56 -8.50 -6.45
C ASN A 50 3.37 -9.47 -6.51
N ASP A 51 3.28 -10.40 -5.57
CA ASP A 51 2.19 -11.39 -5.49
C ASP A 51 1.05 -10.90 -4.59
N VAL A 52 1.20 -9.74 -3.95
CA VAL A 52 0.19 -9.16 -3.06
C VAL A 52 -0.43 -7.89 -3.60
N LEU A 53 -1.66 -7.63 -3.17
CA LEU A 53 -2.31 -6.32 -3.21
C LEU A 53 -1.81 -5.48 -2.03
N HIS A 54 -1.55 -4.20 -2.29
CA HIS A 54 -1.07 -3.25 -1.30
C HIS A 54 -2.20 -2.31 -0.91
N PHE A 55 -2.64 -2.39 0.34
CA PHE A 55 -3.62 -1.48 0.93
C PHE A 55 -2.96 -0.62 1.99
N SER A 56 -3.39 0.63 2.14
CA SER A 56 -3.05 1.37 3.35
C SER A 56 -3.95 0.90 4.48
N SER A 57 -3.37 0.69 5.66
CA SER A 57 -4.15 0.49 6.89
C SER A 57 -4.77 1.79 7.41
N VAL A 58 -4.29 2.94 6.91
CA VAL A 58 -4.70 4.27 7.33
C VAL A 58 -5.69 4.85 6.32
N HIS A 59 -6.82 5.37 6.82
CA HIS A 59 -7.84 5.96 5.97
C HIS A 59 -7.28 7.17 5.19
N PRO A 60 -7.57 7.32 3.88
CA PRO A 60 -6.97 8.37 3.04
C PRO A 60 -7.22 9.80 3.53
N ALA A 61 -8.32 10.06 4.26
CA ALA A 61 -8.58 11.38 4.85
C ALA A 61 -7.56 11.77 5.92
N GLN A 62 -7.01 10.80 6.65
CA GLN A 62 -5.93 11.06 7.61
C GLN A 62 -4.61 11.36 6.89
N ILE A 63 -4.32 10.63 5.80
CA ILE A 63 -3.15 10.89 4.94
C ILE A 63 -3.23 12.31 4.36
N ARG A 64 -4.40 12.70 3.82
CA ARG A 64 -4.66 14.06 3.35
C ARG A 64 -4.37 15.07 4.46
N GLY A 65 -4.96 14.91 5.64
CA GLY A 65 -4.76 15.82 6.76
C GLY A 65 -3.29 15.98 7.15
N ALA A 66 -2.53 14.88 7.17
CA ALA A 66 -1.10 14.92 7.47
C ALA A 66 -0.31 15.69 6.39
N VAL A 67 -0.59 15.44 5.12
CA VAL A 67 0.09 16.10 3.99
C VAL A 67 -0.25 17.59 3.92
N GLU A 68 -1.51 17.96 4.12
CA GLU A 68 -1.95 19.37 4.13
C GLU A 68 -1.40 20.13 5.34
N SER A 69 -1.28 19.47 6.51
CA SER A 69 -0.74 20.10 7.72
C SER A 69 0.70 20.59 7.58
N VAL A 70 1.49 19.98 6.67
CA VAL A 70 2.86 20.41 6.35
C VAL A 70 2.93 21.36 5.15
N GLY A 71 1.78 21.78 4.61
CA GLY A 71 1.69 22.78 3.54
C GLY A 71 1.85 22.23 2.12
N PHE A 72 1.57 20.94 1.89
CA PHE A 72 1.36 20.42 0.54
C PHE A 72 -0.11 20.55 0.11
N ALA A 73 -0.34 20.81 -1.17
CA ALA A 73 -1.69 20.77 -1.72
C ALA A 73 -2.14 19.33 -1.94
N TRP A 74 -3.37 19.01 -1.52
CA TRP A 74 -4.02 17.76 -1.87
C TRP A 74 -4.82 17.91 -3.16
N LYS A 75 -4.78 16.88 -4.01
CA LYS A 75 -5.69 16.76 -5.15
C LYS A 75 -6.66 15.63 -4.85
N PRO A 76 -7.97 15.83 -5.01
CA PRO A 76 -8.94 14.77 -4.81
C PRO A 76 -8.59 13.54 -5.65
N MET A 77 -8.67 12.36 -5.03
CA MET A 77 -8.43 11.07 -5.68
C MET A 77 -9.47 10.06 -5.21
N ASP A 78 -9.81 9.13 -6.09
CA ASP A 78 -10.69 8.02 -5.75
C ASP A 78 -9.93 6.90 -5.05
N TRP A 79 -10.59 6.22 -4.12
CA TRP A 79 -10.06 5.12 -3.33
C TRP A 79 -11.08 4.00 -3.24
N PHE A 80 -10.56 2.80 -3.00
CA PHE A 80 -11.37 1.70 -2.51
C PHE A 80 -11.19 1.61 -1.00
N GLU A 81 -12.29 1.65 -0.28
CA GLU A 81 -12.38 1.23 1.11
C GLU A 81 -12.89 -0.21 1.14
N VAL A 82 -12.25 -1.06 1.94
CA VAL A 82 -12.47 -2.50 1.93
C VAL A 82 -12.85 -3.00 3.32
N ASP A 83 -13.93 -3.78 3.40
CA ASP A 83 -14.28 -4.53 4.60
C ASP A 83 -13.44 -5.80 4.64
N VAL A 84 -12.39 -5.77 5.47
CA VAL A 84 -11.44 -6.87 5.62
C VAL A 84 -12.08 -8.15 6.18
N VAL A 85 -13.16 -8.04 6.96
CA VAL A 85 -13.86 -9.20 7.52
C VAL A 85 -14.70 -9.86 6.44
N ALA A 86 -15.49 -9.06 5.71
CA ALA A 86 -16.33 -9.56 4.63
C ALA A 86 -15.50 -10.17 3.47
N LEU A 87 -14.30 -9.63 3.22
CA LEU A 87 -13.35 -10.15 2.22
C LEU A 87 -12.48 -11.30 2.73
N GLY A 88 -12.60 -11.71 4.00
CA GLY A 88 -11.88 -12.87 4.54
C GLY A 88 -10.37 -12.66 4.71
N PHE A 89 -9.94 -11.45 5.08
CA PHE A 89 -8.56 -11.20 5.47
C PHE A 89 -8.25 -11.99 6.75
N SER A 90 -7.09 -12.63 6.76
CA SER A 90 -6.65 -13.55 7.80
C SER A 90 -5.12 -13.58 7.85
N LYS A 91 -4.55 -14.21 8.87
CA LYS A 91 -3.09 -14.37 8.98
C LYS A 91 -2.50 -15.26 7.88
N GLU A 92 -3.33 -16.08 7.23
CA GLU A 92 -2.94 -16.98 6.14
C GLU A 92 -2.78 -16.26 4.80
N ASN A 93 -3.47 -15.13 4.59
CA ASN A 93 -3.46 -14.39 3.34
C ASN A 93 -3.10 -12.90 3.51
N SER A 94 -2.83 -12.45 4.73
CA SER A 94 -2.56 -11.04 5.01
C SER A 94 -1.43 -10.84 6.03
N VAL A 95 -0.69 -9.75 5.87
CA VAL A 95 0.31 -9.27 6.84
C VAL A 95 0.31 -7.74 6.87
N LEU A 96 0.67 -7.14 8.00
CA LEU A 96 0.89 -5.70 8.08
C LEU A 96 2.36 -5.37 7.84
N TYR A 97 2.62 -4.31 7.09
CA TYR A 97 3.96 -3.79 6.85
C TYR A 97 4.04 -2.35 7.35
N THR A 98 4.93 -2.09 8.31
CA THR A 98 5.02 -0.79 9.00
C THR A 98 5.68 0.31 8.15
N SER A 99 6.39 -0.07 7.08
CA SER A 99 7.07 0.85 6.15
C SER A 99 8.00 1.86 6.82
N PRO A 100 8.95 1.45 7.68
CA PRO A 100 9.76 2.40 8.45
C PRO A 100 10.59 3.31 7.55
N PHE A 101 10.89 4.51 8.07
CA PHE A 101 11.86 5.39 7.43
C PHE A 101 13.26 4.78 7.54
N ARG A 102 13.88 4.42 6.42
CA ARG A 102 15.26 3.93 6.38
C ARG A 102 16.16 4.91 5.61
N GLN A 103 17.36 5.16 6.15
CA GLN A 103 18.39 5.88 5.42
C GLN A 103 18.82 5.07 4.19
N LYS A 104 19.15 5.75 3.08
CA LYS A 104 19.50 5.12 1.78
C LYS A 104 20.57 4.00 1.85
N ALA A 105 21.42 3.99 2.87
CA ALA A 105 22.45 2.97 3.07
C ALA A 105 21.90 1.61 3.54
N ILE A 106 20.71 1.59 4.15
CA ILE A 106 20.02 0.37 4.56
C ILE A 106 19.09 -0.03 3.42
N LYS A 107 19.50 -1.03 2.64
CA LYS A 107 18.69 -1.61 1.57
C LYS A 107 17.94 -2.83 2.09
N GLY A 108 16.71 -3.01 1.61
CA GLY A 108 15.89 -4.18 1.87
C GLY A 108 14.85 -3.98 2.96
N ILE A 109 13.83 -4.84 2.90
CA ILE A 109 12.82 -5.00 3.93
C ILE A 109 13.34 -6.01 4.95
N SER A 110 13.10 -5.74 6.23
CA SER A 110 13.42 -6.67 7.33
C SER A 110 12.18 -7.40 7.80
N ASP A 111 12.33 -8.63 8.30
CA ASP A 111 11.24 -9.37 8.95
C ASP A 111 10.60 -8.58 10.10
N GLU A 112 11.38 -7.75 10.79
CA GLU A 112 10.90 -6.86 11.87
C GLU A 112 9.94 -5.77 11.38
N ASP A 113 9.91 -5.50 10.07
CA ASP A 113 9.00 -4.51 9.48
C ASP A 113 7.58 -5.06 9.33
N PHE A 114 7.41 -6.38 9.53
CA PHE A 114 6.16 -7.09 9.35
C PHE A 114 5.53 -7.47 10.68
N VAL A 115 4.21 -7.34 10.75
CA VAL A 115 3.40 -7.74 11.90
C VAL A 115 2.34 -8.71 11.41
N PRO A 116 2.16 -9.89 12.07
CA PRO A 116 1.09 -10.82 11.73
C PRO A 116 -0.28 -10.14 11.70
N PHE A 117 -1.09 -10.48 10.70
CA PHE A 117 -2.41 -9.90 10.57
C PHE A 117 -3.36 -10.38 11.65
N SER A 118 -3.99 -9.43 12.32
CA SER A 118 -5.20 -9.61 13.12
C SER A 118 -6.00 -8.30 13.09
N LEU A 119 -7.28 -8.36 13.44
CA LEU A 119 -8.09 -7.14 13.58
C LEU A 119 -7.56 -6.21 14.66
N GLU A 120 -6.90 -6.77 15.69
CA GLU A 120 -6.25 -6.00 16.76
C GLU A 120 -5.02 -5.26 16.24
N THR A 121 -4.12 -5.93 15.51
CA THR A 121 -2.92 -5.28 14.95
C THR A 121 -3.29 -4.26 13.88
N LEU A 122 -4.33 -4.52 13.09
CA LEU A 122 -4.90 -3.54 12.17
C LEU A 122 -5.43 -2.31 12.89
N ALA A 123 -6.19 -2.47 13.97
CA ALA A 123 -6.71 -1.35 14.75
C ALA A 123 -5.58 -0.52 15.38
N MET A 124 -4.47 -1.14 15.80
CA MET A 124 -3.31 -0.43 16.34
C MET A 124 -2.54 0.37 15.27
N LEU A 125 -2.59 -0.05 14.01
CA LEU A 125 -1.80 0.54 12.92
C LEU A 125 -2.63 1.39 11.93
N ASN A 126 -3.87 1.75 12.28
CA ASN A 126 -4.79 2.47 11.39
C ASN A 126 -4.68 4.02 11.41
N SER A 127 -3.61 4.56 12.00
CA SER A 127 -3.38 6.00 12.15
C SER A 127 -2.03 6.42 11.57
N ILE A 128 -1.88 7.71 11.24
CA ILE A 128 -0.63 8.23 10.68
C ILE A 128 0.47 8.20 11.75
N PRO A 129 1.57 7.46 11.53
CA PRO A 129 2.68 7.45 12.48
C PRO A 129 3.43 8.79 12.48
N GLN A 130 4.05 9.13 13.61
CA GLN A 130 4.88 10.34 13.73
C GLN A 130 5.98 10.40 12.65
N ALA A 131 6.57 9.25 12.32
CA ALA A 131 7.59 9.15 11.27
C ALA A 131 7.08 9.61 9.88
N ALA A 132 5.79 9.45 9.57
CA ALA A 132 5.22 9.97 8.33
C ALA A 132 5.15 11.50 8.33
N TYR A 133 4.78 12.12 9.45
CA TYR A 133 4.84 13.58 9.60
C TYR A 133 6.26 14.11 9.45
N GLU A 134 7.24 13.45 10.07
CA GLU A 134 8.66 13.80 9.94
C GLU A 134 9.12 13.70 8.49
N TYR A 135 8.75 12.62 7.79
CA TYR A 135 9.04 12.44 6.38
C TYR A 135 8.41 13.54 5.51
N PHE A 136 7.14 13.88 5.73
CA PHE A 136 6.48 14.93 4.96
C PHE A 136 7.09 16.31 5.22
N ASN A 137 7.43 16.64 6.46
CA ASN A 137 8.16 17.86 6.80
C ASN A 137 9.54 17.90 6.12
N HIS A 138 10.28 16.80 6.16
CA HIS A 138 11.57 16.70 5.46
C HIS A 138 11.41 16.92 3.95
N ALA A 139 10.43 16.27 3.31
CA ALA A 139 10.15 16.46 1.89
C ALA A 139 9.83 17.93 1.57
N LYS A 140 9.01 18.58 2.40
CA LYS A 140 8.65 20.00 2.25
C LYS A 140 9.86 20.91 2.36
N ALA A 141 10.70 20.71 3.38
CA ALA A 141 11.91 21.50 3.62
C ALA A 141 12.93 21.43 2.47
N HIS A 142 12.86 20.37 1.66
CA HIS A 142 13.75 20.16 0.51
C HIS A 142 13.06 20.38 -0.85
N ASP A 143 11.86 20.97 -0.87
CA ASP A 143 11.04 21.18 -2.08
C ASP A 143 10.83 19.90 -2.91
N GLN A 144 10.66 18.77 -2.22
CA GLN A 144 10.43 17.46 -2.82
C GLN A 144 8.96 17.09 -2.74
N ARG A 145 8.43 16.50 -3.82
CA ARG A 145 7.09 15.89 -3.79
C ARG A 145 7.11 14.64 -2.89
N PRO A 146 6.25 14.55 -1.87
CA PRO A 146 6.27 13.42 -0.95
C PRO A 146 5.69 12.17 -1.62
N VAL A 147 6.25 11.01 -1.28
CA VAL A 147 5.65 9.70 -1.54
C VAL A 147 4.64 9.43 -0.44
N LEU A 148 3.35 9.48 -0.76
CA LEU A 148 2.24 9.45 0.23
C LEU A 148 2.28 8.28 1.20
N PHE A 149 2.82 7.14 0.75
CA PHE A 149 2.80 5.87 1.46
C PHE A 149 4.09 5.55 2.21
N ASN A 150 5.08 6.44 2.15
CA ASN A 150 6.30 6.26 2.92
C ASN A 150 6.02 6.51 4.40
N CYS A 151 6.43 5.59 5.26
CA CYS A 151 6.17 5.63 6.72
C CYS A 151 4.69 5.54 7.10
N VAL A 152 3.82 5.18 6.15
CA VAL A 152 2.42 4.85 6.39
C VAL A 152 2.30 3.33 6.40
N PRO A 153 1.67 2.70 7.40
CA PRO A 153 1.56 1.25 7.44
C PRO A 153 0.60 0.70 6.38
N HIS A 154 0.93 -0.48 5.86
CA HIS A 154 0.20 -1.19 4.82
C HIS A 154 -0.37 -2.50 5.32
N VAL A 155 -1.46 -2.93 4.70
CA VAL A 155 -1.91 -4.33 4.70
C VAL A 155 -1.54 -4.92 3.35
N LEU A 156 -0.74 -5.99 3.37
CA LEU A 156 -0.38 -6.76 2.21
C LEU A 156 -1.28 -7.98 2.14
N TYR A 157 -2.02 -8.15 1.05
CA TYR A 157 -3.00 -9.23 0.89
C TYR A 157 -2.64 -10.11 -0.30
N HIS A 158 -2.47 -11.41 -0.07
CA HIS A 158 -2.21 -12.42 -1.08
C HIS A 158 -3.52 -12.96 -1.65
N GLY A 159 -3.90 -12.45 -2.83
CA GLY A 159 -5.10 -12.88 -3.54
C GLY A 159 -5.64 -11.79 -4.49
N ALA A 160 -6.79 -12.07 -5.09
CA ALA A 160 -7.55 -11.12 -5.88
C ALA A 160 -8.81 -10.67 -5.11
N ILE A 161 -9.28 -9.46 -5.35
CA ILE A 161 -10.49 -8.91 -4.71
C ILE A 161 -11.48 -8.46 -5.79
N ASP A 162 -12.71 -8.96 -5.71
CA ASP A 162 -13.83 -8.42 -6.47
C ASP A 162 -14.34 -7.14 -5.80
N THR A 163 -14.43 -6.08 -6.59
CA THR A 163 -14.81 -4.71 -6.19
C THR A 163 -16.27 -4.39 -6.53
N SER A 164 -17.02 -5.36 -7.07
CA SER A 164 -18.44 -5.20 -7.40
C SER A 164 -19.39 -5.50 -6.24
N GLY A 165 -18.89 -6.15 -5.17
CA GLY A 165 -19.67 -6.49 -3.99
C GLY A 165 -19.72 -5.40 -2.92
N ASP A 166 -20.63 -5.56 -1.97
CA ASP A 166 -20.88 -4.59 -0.88
C ASP A 166 -19.71 -4.42 0.10
N ALA A 167 -18.75 -5.34 0.09
CA ALA A 167 -17.54 -5.28 0.90
C ALA A 167 -16.51 -4.27 0.40
N VAL A 168 -16.74 -3.62 -0.74
CA VAL A 168 -15.85 -2.62 -1.32
C VAL A 168 -16.62 -1.36 -1.66
N THR A 169 -16.25 -0.24 -1.04
CA THR A 169 -16.87 1.07 -1.30
C THR A 169 -15.89 1.98 -2.02
N ARG A 170 -16.39 2.72 -3.02
CA ARG A 170 -15.61 3.79 -3.66
C ARG A 170 -15.80 5.09 -2.90
N ILE A 171 -14.70 5.73 -2.52
CA ILE A 171 -14.70 7.03 -1.84
C ILE A 171 -13.78 8.01 -2.58
N THR A 172 -14.09 9.30 -2.49
CA THR A 172 -13.21 10.37 -3.01
C THR A 172 -12.77 11.23 -1.84
N VAL A 173 -11.44 11.40 -1.71
CA VAL A 173 -10.82 12.17 -0.61
C VAL A 173 -9.89 13.21 -1.19
#